data_AF-R2PTQ3-F1
#
_entry.id   AF-R2PTQ3-F1
#
_cell.length_a   1.000
_cell.length_b   1.000
_cell.length_c   1.000
_cell.angle_alpha   90.00
_cell.angle_beta   90.00
_cell.angle_gamma   90.00
#
_symmetry.space_group_name_H-M   'P 1'
#
loop_
_entity.id
_entity.type
_entity.pdbx_description
1 polymer ?
#
loop_
_entity_poly.entity_id
_entity_poly.type
_entity_poly.pdbx_seq_one_letter_code
_entity_poly.pdbx_strand_id
1 'polypeptide(L)'
;MAKYTQAVLHSNGEKTTFTTNEDAKNLRALLKNDGMNFFVSSDGTKEFGVTNRSSQFVELTIDPTATPLAPKPNCDNYGHCPENPEPDPEP
;
A
#
# COMPACT_ATOMS: atom_id res chain seq x y z
N MET A 1 -3.13 -3.86 -4.39
CA MET A 1 -1.95 -3.78 -3.49
C MET A 1 -2.25 -2.64 -2.53
N ALA A 2 -2.04 -2.79 -1.21
CA ALA A 2 -2.25 -1.68 -0.28
C ALA A 2 -1.31 -0.52 -0.66
N LYS A 3 -1.86 0.69 -0.79
CA LYS A 3 -1.11 1.88 -1.15
C LYS A 3 -0.67 2.55 0.14
N TYR A 4 0.62 2.49 0.47
CA TYR A 4 1.14 3.13 1.68
C TYR A 4 1.41 4.61 1.43
N THR A 5 1.02 5.50 2.32
CA THR A 5 1.28 6.95 2.17
C THR A 5 2.43 7.40 3.05
N GLN A 6 2.71 6.66 4.12
CA GLN A 6 3.73 6.96 5.09
C GLN A 6 4.15 5.68 5.80
N ALA A 7 5.39 5.63 6.26
CA ALA A 7 5.81 4.67 7.28
C ALA A 7 6.59 5.37 8.39
N VAL A 8 6.49 4.85 9.61
CA VAL A 8 7.26 5.28 10.78
C VAL A 8 7.93 4.06 11.35
N LEU A 9 9.26 4.02 11.28
CA LEU A 9 10.06 3.01 11.94
C LEU A 9 10.44 3.52 13.33
N HIS A 10 10.12 2.72 14.34
CA HIS A 10 10.55 2.93 15.72
C HIS A 10 11.64 1.92 16.02
N SER A 11 12.83 2.37 16.37
CA SER A 11 13.96 1.49 16.72
C SER A 11 14.81 2.13 17.79
N ASN A 12 15.09 1.39 18.87
CA ASN A 12 15.98 1.81 19.96
C ASN A 12 15.66 3.20 20.57
N GLY A 13 14.38 3.58 20.61
CA GLY A 13 13.93 4.88 21.13
C GLY A 13 13.96 6.02 20.12
N GLU A 14 14.47 5.80 18.90
CA GLU A 14 14.44 6.76 17.80
C GLU A 14 13.28 6.48 16.84
N LYS A 15 12.89 7.52 16.10
CA LYS A 15 11.83 7.44 15.09
C LYS A 15 12.36 7.94 13.75
N THR A 16 12.14 7.15 12.71
CA THR A 16 12.43 7.53 11.32
C THR A 16 11.14 7.54 10.53
N THR A 17 10.81 8.67 9.91
CA THR A 17 9.59 8.85 9.13
C THR A 17 9.91 8.82 7.64
N PHE A 18 9.19 7.98 6.90
CA PHE A 18 9.22 7.88 5.46
C PHE A 18 7.90 8.43 4.90
N THR A 19 7.98 9.46 4.07
CA THR A 19 6.80 10.21 3.59
C THR A 19 6.40 9.85 2.16
N THR A 20 7.13 8.94 1.51
CA THR A 20 6.84 8.49 0.15
C THR A 20 6.23 7.09 0.15
N ASN A 21 5.38 6.84 -0.85
CA ASN A 21 4.78 5.51 -1.04
C ASN A 21 5.84 4.44 -1.30
N GLU A 22 6.85 4.78 -2.10
CA GLU A 22 7.91 3.85 -2.49
C GLU A 22 8.78 3.45 -1.30
N ASP A 23 9.17 4.42 -0.46
CA ASP A 23 9.95 4.14 0.74
C ASP A 23 9.17 3.28 1.74
N ALA A 24 7.91 3.62 1.98
CA ALA A 24 7.04 2.84 2.87
C ALA A 24 6.87 1.39 2.38
N LYS A 25 6.70 1.21 1.06
CA LYS A 25 6.58 -0.13 0.44
C LYS A 25 7.90 -0.92 0.54
N ASN A 26 9.03 -0.28 0.27
CA ASN A 26 10.34 -0.90 0.33
C ASN A 26 10.68 -1.30 1.78
N LEU A 27 10.40 -0.43 2.75
CA LEU A 27 10.57 -0.72 4.16
C LEU A 27 9.72 -1.92 4.59
N ARG A 28 8.44 -1.95 4.20
CA ARG A 28 7.54 -3.08 4.51
C ARG A 28 8.07 -4.41 3.96
N ALA A 29 8.58 -4.40 2.73
CA ALA A 29 9.15 -5.59 2.11
C ALA A 29 10.43 -6.06 2.82
N LEU A 30 11.32 -5.13 3.16
CA LEU A 30 12.56 -5.41 3.88
C LEU A 30 12.27 -6.03 5.26
N LEU A 31 11.39 -5.41 6.04
CA LEU A 31 11.03 -5.87 7.38
C LEU A 31 10.29 -7.21 7.36
N LYS A 32 9.46 -7.47 6.34
CA LYS A 32 8.84 -8.78 6.15
C LYS A 32 9.88 -9.87 5.90
N ASN A 33 10.92 -9.59 5.12
CA ASN A 33 12.01 -10.53 4.89
C ASN A 33 12.86 -10.76 6.15
N ASP A 34 12.92 -9.76 7.04
CA ASP A 34 13.58 -9.85 8.36
C ASP A 34 12.73 -10.60 9.42
N GLY A 35 11.58 -11.15 9.03
CA GLY A 35 10.73 -11.97 9.90
C GLY A 35 9.80 -11.16 10.80
N MET A 36 9.52 -9.90 10.45
CA MET A 36 8.51 -9.09 11.13
C MET A 36 7.10 -9.57 10.77
N ASN A 37 6.23 -9.66 11.77
CA ASN A 37 4.83 -10.00 11.58
C ASN A 37 4.01 -8.73 11.39
N PHE A 38 3.09 -8.75 10.42
CA PHE A 38 2.27 -7.59 10.09
C PHE A 38 0.80 -7.87 10.36
N PHE A 39 0.09 -6.87 10.88
CA PHE A 39 -1.36 -6.89 11.05
C PHE A 39 -1.94 -5.52 10.70
N VAL A 40 -3.13 -5.53 10.11
CA VAL A 40 -3.84 -4.31 9.73
C VAL A 40 -4.79 -3.92 10.87
N SER A 41 -4.92 -2.62 11.12
CA SER A 41 -5.89 -2.07 12.07
C SER A 41 -7.32 -2.38 11.65
N SER A 42 -8.25 -2.37 12.61
CA SER A 42 -9.67 -2.67 12.35
C SER A 42 -10.32 -1.70 11.36
N ASP A 43 -9.85 -0.45 11.31
CA ASP A 43 -10.33 0.58 10.39
C ASP A 43 -9.64 0.54 9.01
N GLY A 44 -8.66 -0.35 8.81
CA GLY A 44 -7.95 -0.52 7.54
C GLY A 44 -7.00 0.63 7.18
N THR A 45 -6.81 1.63 8.04
CA THR A 45 -6.01 2.81 7.75
C THR A 45 -4.53 2.66 8.13
N LYS A 46 -4.20 1.66 8.95
CA LYS A 46 -2.83 1.39 9.40
C LYS A 46 -2.48 -0.08 9.28
N GLU A 47 -1.22 -0.36 8.96
CA GLU A 47 -0.60 -1.67 9.14
C GLU A 47 0.54 -1.53 10.15
N PHE A 48 0.59 -2.44 11.11
CA PHE A 48 1.62 -2.47 12.14
C PHE A 48 2.50 -3.69 11.91
N GLY A 49 3.81 -3.48 11.91
CA GLY A 49 4.80 -4.54 11.89
C GLY A 49 5.50 -4.66 13.24
N VAL A 50 5.50 -5.85 13.82
CA VAL A 50 6.15 -6.15 15.11
C VAL A 50 7.00 -7.40 15.01
N THR A 51 8.10 -7.43 15.75
CA THR A 51 8.99 -8.59 15.87
C THR A 51 9.35 -8.81 17.33
N ASN A 52 9.57 -10.06 17.70
CA ASN A 52 10.06 -10.44 19.02
C ASN A 52 11.60 -10.50 19.09
N ARG A 53 12.29 -10.26 17.96
CA ARG A 53 13.75 -10.42 17.83
C ARG A 53 14.54 -9.14 18.09
N SER A 54 13.89 -7.99 17.96
CA SER A 54 14.51 -6.69 18.11
C SER A 54 13.53 -5.69 18.72
N SER A 55 14.07 -4.66 19.38
CA SER A 55 13.30 -3.55 19.95
C SER A 55 12.88 -2.55 18.87
N GLN A 56 12.26 -3.06 17.80
CA GLN A 56 11.77 -2.28 16.68
C GLN A 56 10.34 -2.64 16.31
N PHE A 57 9.56 -1.65 15.93
CA PHE A 57 8.24 -1.82 15.33
C PHE A 57 8.03 -0.76 14.26
N VAL A 58 7.13 -1.03 13.33
CA VAL A 58 6.81 -0.11 12.24
C VAL A 58 5.33 0.17 12.21
N GLU A 59 4.97 1.42 11.95
CA GLU A 59 3.62 1.82 11.59
C GLU A 59 3.61 2.21 10.11
N LEU A 60 2.69 1.67 9.32
CA LEU A 60 2.47 2.08 7.95
C LEU A 60 1.07 2.66 7.84
N THR A 61 0.96 3.82 7.22
CA THR A 61 -0.33 4.43 6.88
C THR A 61 -0.76 3.88 5.52
N ILE A 62 -1.95 3.31 5.48
CA ILE A 62 -2.60 2.83 4.26
C ILE A 62 -3.54 3.92 3.75
N ASP A 63 -3.48 4.20 2.46
CA ASP A 63 -4.50 4.94 1.74
C ASP A 63 -5.71 4.01 1.53
N PRO A 64 -6.85 4.26 2.19
CA PRO A 64 -8.03 3.43 2.03
C PRO A 64 -8.75 3.68 0.70
N THR A 65 -8.34 4.70 -0.08
CA THR A 65 -8.93 4.89 -1.40
C THR A 65 -8.66 3.66 -2.26
N ALA A 66 -9.76 3.05 -2.73
CA ALA A 66 -9.69 1.95 -3.67
C ALA A 66 -8.86 2.43 -4.87
N THR A 67 -7.79 1.70 -5.20
CA THR A 67 -7.11 1.91 -6.48
C THR A 67 -8.18 1.68 -7.54
N PRO A 68 -8.55 2.69 -8.35
CA PRO A 68 -9.56 2.50 -9.38
C PRO A 68 -9.10 1.33 -10.25
N LEU A 69 -9.98 0.34 -10.41
CA LEU A 69 -9.72 -0.72 -11.37
C LEU A 69 -9.52 -0.03 -12.71
N ALA A 70 -8.49 -0.44 -13.45
CA ALA A 70 -8.33 0.02 -14.82
C ALA A 70 -9.68 -0.18 -15.53
N PRO A 71 -10.19 0.83 -16.25
CA PRO A 71 -11.48 0.73 -16.92
C PRO A 71 -11.47 -0.57 -17.72
N LYS A 72 -12.50 -1.40 -17.49
CA LYS A 72 -12.63 -2.66 -18.22
C LYS A 72 -12.53 -2.29 -19.70
N PRO A 73 -11.58 -2.85 -20.46
CA PRO A 73 -11.55 -2.56 -21.87
C PRO A 73 -12.91 -2.99 -22.40
N ASN A 74 -13.61 -2.06 -23.05
CA ASN A 74 -14.97 -2.27 -23.54
C ASN A 74 -14.88 -3.15 -24.80
N CYS A 75 -14.36 -4.36 -24.61
CA CYS A 75 -14.19 -5.33 -25.67
C CYS A 75 -15.52 -6.04 -25.87
N ASP A 76 -15.86 -6.29 -27.12
CA ASP A 76 -16.93 -7.22 -27.42
C ASP A 76 -16.56 -8.66 -26.98
N ASN A 77 -17.53 -9.57 -27.04
CA ASN A 77 -17.32 -10.99 -26.71
C ASN A 77 -16.36 -11.71 -27.68
N TYR A 78 -15.84 -11.02 -28.70
CA TYR A 78 -14.92 -11.53 -29.71
C TYR A 78 -13.49 -10.98 -29.56
N GLY A 79 -13.23 -10.18 -28.53
CA GLY A 79 -11.90 -9.66 -28.22
C GLY A 79 -11.50 -8.41 -29.02
N HIS A 80 -12.45 -7.74 -29.67
CA HIS A 80 -12.21 -6.44 -30.28
C HIS A 80 -12.39 -5.34 -29.23
N CYS A 81 -11.28 -4.77 -28.78
CA CYS A 81 -11.27 -3.63 -27.88
C CYS A 81 -10.99 -2.35 -28.69
N PRO A 82 -11.77 -1.27 -28.53
CA PRO A 82 -11.46 0.02 -29.16
C PRO A 82 -10.12 0.55 -28.62
N GLU A 83 -9.25 1.06 -29.50
CA GLU A 83 -7.89 1.54 -29.16
C GLU A 83 -7.86 2.81 -28.29
N ASN A 84 -9.01 3.37 -27.93
CA ASN A 84 -9.06 4.56 -27.08
C ASN A 84 -10.35 4.55 -26.25
N PRO A 85 -10.29 4.68 -24.91
CA PRO A 85 -11.49 4.90 -24.13
C PRO A 85 -12.03 6.30 -24.47
N GLU A 86 -13.28 6.38 -24.95
CA GLU A 86 -13.99 7.65 -25.05
C GLU A 86 -14.09 8.27 -23.65
N PRO A 87 -13.82 9.58 -23.49
CA PRO A 87 -13.96 10.24 -22.20
C PRO A 87 -15.42 10.19 -21.75
N ASP A 88 -15.64 9.82 -20.48
CA ASP A 88 -16.94 9.78 -19.82
C ASP A 88 -17.71 11.10 -20.06
N PRO A 89 -19.02 11.05 -20.40
CA PRO A 89 -19.83 12.27 -20.39
C PRO A 89 -19.97 12.76 -18.94
N GLU A 90 -19.52 13.99 -18.67
CA GLU A 90 -19.71 14.66 -17.39
C GLU A 90 -21.20 14.76 -17.00
N PRO A 91 -21.54 14.66 -15.69
CA PRO A 91 -22.91 14.73 -15.18
C PRO A 91 -23.54 16.12 -15.26
#